data_AF-A0AAD0NIT8-F1
#
_entry.id   AF-A0AAD0NIT8-F1
#
_cell.length_a   1.000
_cell.length_b   1.000
_cell.length_c   1.000
_cell.angle_alpha   90.00
_cell.angle_beta   90.00
_cell.angle_gamma   90.00
#
_symmetry.space_group_name_H-M   'P 1'
#
loop_
_entity.id
_entity.type
_entity.pdbx_description
1 polymer ?
#
loop_
_entity_poly.entity_id
_entity_poly.type
_entity_poly.pdbx_seq_one_letter_code
_entity_poly.pdbx_strand_id
1 'polypeptide(L)'
;MQEAAAMGRSSASVGSYQVVKLADLDAPEEVKRRLRADIERSNSVMEAAEGDIPTQAEVLAALPRTQRSASELRQRLPQPPSRLEGSLLGPAKLIGMEPSGRLDGGQSSGLSRFYRLEGVGIVEFSENNFLAAGMQIEVIAEAQNTEVNGKPANLGKVVDGAGRTRVELAWTGDSKTYSLIATGEPGSDVERNARVLHDIAAAIVD
;
A
#
# COMPACT_ATOMS: atom_id res chain seq x y z
N MET A 1 4.31 -52.22 19.03
CA MET A 1 3.10 -51.52 18.54
C MET A 1 3.07 -50.20 19.28
N GLN A 2 3.57 -49.08 18.72
CA GLN A 2 2.93 -48.21 17.70
C GLN A 2 1.50 -47.81 18.17
N GLU A 3 1.12 -46.54 18.31
CA GLU A 3 1.41 -45.37 17.47
C GLU A 3 1.58 -44.07 18.27
N ALA A 4 2.57 -43.28 17.85
CA ALA A 4 2.65 -41.86 18.13
C ALA A 4 1.73 -41.14 17.14
N ALA A 5 0.63 -40.55 17.63
CA ALA A 5 -0.19 -39.64 16.84
C ALA A 5 0.50 -38.26 16.80
N ALA A 6 1.41 -38.11 15.84
CA ALA A 6 1.86 -36.80 15.38
C ALA A 6 0.65 -36.10 14.73
N MET A 7 -0.11 -35.34 15.52
CA MET A 7 -1.13 -34.45 14.98
C MET A 7 -0.43 -33.38 14.15
N GLY A 8 -0.88 -33.28 12.90
CA GLY A 8 -0.22 -32.58 11.81
C GLY A 8 0.20 -31.17 12.18
N ARG A 9 1.42 -30.82 11.75
CA ARG A 9 1.80 -29.44 11.49
C ARG A 9 0.65 -28.82 10.70
N SER A 10 -0.07 -27.89 11.32
CA SER A 10 -0.97 -26.97 10.64
C SER A 10 -0.22 -26.48 9.40
N SER A 11 -0.68 -26.88 8.21
CA SER A 11 -0.22 -26.27 6.98
C SER A 11 -0.63 -24.82 7.10
N ALA A 12 0.31 -23.94 7.44
CA ALA A 12 0.09 -22.50 7.39
C ALA A 12 -0.58 -22.23 6.04
N SER A 13 -1.82 -21.73 6.07
CA SER A 13 -2.55 -21.44 4.86
C SER A 13 -1.66 -20.55 4.01
N VAL A 14 -1.36 -20.99 2.78
CA VAL A 14 -0.72 -20.12 1.79
C VAL A 14 -1.62 -18.90 1.69
N GLY A 15 -1.05 -17.69 1.83
CA GLY A 15 -1.86 -16.47 1.72
C GLY A 15 -2.65 -16.45 0.42
N SER A 16 -3.77 -15.74 0.40
CA SER A 16 -4.67 -15.69 -0.75
C SER A 16 -5.09 -14.26 -1.04
N TYR A 17 -5.37 -13.99 -2.30
CA TYR A 17 -5.96 -12.74 -2.75
C TYR A 17 -7.19 -13.05 -3.58
N GLN A 18 -8.31 -12.41 -3.25
CA GLN A 18 -9.55 -12.55 -4.00
C GLN A 18 -10.24 -11.19 -4.20
N VAL A 19 -10.82 -11.05 -5.38
CA VAL A 19 -11.70 -9.93 -5.72
C VAL A 19 -13.13 -10.44 -5.61
N VAL A 20 -13.93 -9.80 -4.77
CA VAL A 20 -15.34 -10.14 -4.54
C VAL A 20 -16.24 -9.01 -5.01
N LYS A 21 -17.45 -9.32 -5.47
CA LYS A 21 -18.44 -8.29 -5.77
C LYS A 21 -19.14 -7.90 -4.49
N LEU A 22 -19.47 -6.61 -4.37
CA LEU A 22 -20.26 -6.08 -3.26
C LEU A 22 -21.61 -6.83 -3.10
N ALA A 23 -22.21 -7.25 -4.22
CA ALA A 23 -23.46 -8.02 -4.22
C ALA A 23 -23.30 -9.39 -3.55
N ASP A 24 -22.12 -10.01 -3.65
CA ASP A 24 -21.85 -11.37 -3.18
C ASP A 24 -21.43 -11.41 -1.70
N LEU A 25 -21.22 -10.25 -1.06
CA LEU A 25 -20.91 -10.19 0.36
C LEU A 25 -22.06 -10.74 1.21
N ASP A 26 -21.74 -11.54 2.21
CA ASP A 26 -22.67 -11.96 3.26
C ASP A 26 -22.85 -10.81 4.27
N ALA A 27 -23.59 -9.78 3.83
CA ALA A 27 -23.84 -8.58 4.61
C ALA A 27 -25.27 -8.07 4.39
N PRO A 28 -25.88 -7.40 5.38
CA PRO A 28 -27.19 -6.76 5.21
C PRO A 28 -27.20 -5.74 4.07
N GLU A 29 -28.33 -5.63 3.36
CA GLU A 29 -28.48 -4.69 2.23
C GLU A 29 -28.24 -3.22 2.61
N GLU A 30 -28.51 -2.84 3.86
CA GLU A 30 -28.18 -1.52 4.39
C GLU A 30 -26.67 -1.24 4.33
N VAL A 31 -25.86 -2.23 4.71
CA VAL A 31 -24.40 -2.15 4.69
C VAL A 31 -23.90 -2.09 3.25
N LYS A 32 -24.42 -2.95 2.38
CA LYS A 32 -24.08 -2.92 0.94
C LYS A 32 -24.44 -1.59 0.29
N ARG A 33 -25.60 -1.01 0.62
CA ARG A 33 -26.02 0.29 0.10
C ARG A 33 -25.10 1.41 0.56
N ARG A 34 -24.70 1.41 1.84
CA ARG A 34 -23.72 2.37 2.38
C ARG A 34 -22.37 2.23 1.69
N LEU A 35 -21.83 1.01 1.58
CA LEU A 35 -20.56 0.76 0.88
C LEU A 35 -20.59 1.25 -0.56
N ARG A 36 -21.69 1.03 -1.28
CA ARG A 36 -21.86 1.54 -2.65
C ARG A 36 -21.76 3.07 -2.71
N ALA A 37 -22.45 3.77 -1.80
CA ALA A 37 -22.40 5.22 -1.74
C ALA A 37 -21.00 5.75 -1.36
N ASP A 38 -20.30 5.06 -0.45
CA ASP A 38 -18.94 5.43 -0.05
C ASP A 38 -17.94 5.20 -1.19
N ILE A 39 -18.08 4.10 -1.95
CA ILE A 39 -17.31 3.81 -3.17
C ILE A 39 -17.53 4.92 -4.21
N GLU A 40 -18.79 5.23 -4.53
CA GLU A 40 -19.13 6.28 -5.50
C GLU A 40 -18.53 7.63 -5.10
N ARG A 41 -18.58 7.97 -3.81
CA ARG A 41 -17.96 9.20 -3.28
C ARG A 41 -16.43 9.19 -3.43
N SER A 42 -15.79 8.05 -3.13
CA SER A 42 -14.33 7.91 -3.15
C SER A 42 -13.71 7.96 -4.55
N ASN A 43 -14.52 7.86 -5.61
CA ASN A 43 -14.07 8.00 -7.00
C ASN A 43 -13.72 9.45 -7.38
N SER A 44 -14.13 10.42 -6.56
CA SER A 44 -13.79 11.83 -6.70
C SER A 44 -12.77 12.26 -5.65
N VAL A 45 -12.28 13.49 -5.72
CA VAL A 45 -11.48 14.08 -4.65
C VAL A 45 -12.36 14.25 -3.42
N MET A 46 -11.95 13.68 -2.29
CA MET A 46 -12.63 13.81 -1.00
C MET A 46 -12.10 15.02 -0.24
N GLU A 47 -13.02 15.75 0.40
CA GLU A 47 -12.69 16.86 1.29
C GLU A 47 -12.53 16.33 2.73
N ALA A 48 -11.44 16.71 3.39
CA ALA A 48 -11.14 16.42 4.79
C ALA A 48 -11.14 17.71 5.62
N ALA A 49 -11.27 17.57 6.94
CA ALA A 49 -11.20 18.73 7.82
C ALA A 49 -9.78 19.33 7.81
N GLU A 50 -9.67 20.64 7.98
CA GLU A 50 -8.38 21.30 8.12
C GLU A 50 -7.58 20.67 9.27
N GLY A 51 -6.41 20.12 8.97
CA GLY A 51 -5.58 19.41 9.97
C GLY A 51 -5.49 17.91 9.75
N ASP A 52 -6.43 17.32 9.01
CA ASP A 52 -6.51 15.86 8.86
C ASP A 52 -5.37 15.28 8.03
N ILE A 53 -4.76 16.08 7.15
CA ILE A 53 -3.56 15.69 6.40
C ILE A 53 -2.33 16.27 7.11
N PRO A 54 -1.36 15.45 7.54
CA PRO A 54 -0.16 15.95 8.21
C PRO A 54 0.69 16.79 7.25
N THR A 55 1.39 17.79 7.77
CA THR A 55 2.45 18.51 7.05
C THR A 55 3.62 17.57 6.75
N GLN A 56 4.44 17.88 5.75
CA GLN A 56 5.66 17.12 5.46
C GLN A 56 6.65 17.19 6.62
N ALA A 57 6.65 18.29 7.39
CA ALA A 57 7.48 18.40 8.59
C ALA A 57 7.07 17.37 9.66
N GLU A 58 5.77 17.21 9.90
CA GLU A 58 5.22 16.20 10.81
C GLU A 58 5.49 14.78 10.32
N VAL A 59 5.25 14.51 9.02
CA VAL A 59 5.58 13.22 8.42
C VAL A 59 7.07 12.92 8.62
N LEU A 60 7.96 13.84 8.22
CA LEU A 60 9.42 13.66 8.35
C LEU A 60 9.87 13.45 9.80
N ALA A 61 9.24 14.14 10.76
CA ALA A 61 9.55 13.98 12.18
C ALA A 61 9.15 12.59 12.70
N ALA A 62 8.07 12.01 12.19
CA ALA A 62 7.60 10.68 12.54
C ALA A 62 8.36 9.56 11.82
N LEU A 63 9.07 9.85 10.72
CA LEU A 63 9.70 8.80 9.91
C LEU A 63 10.79 8.02 10.66
N PRO A 64 10.80 6.69 10.51
CA PRO A 64 11.91 5.87 10.96
C PRO A 64 13.15 6.19 10.11
N ARG A 65 14.21 6.65 10.78
CA ARG A 65 15.48 7.02 10.12
C ARG A 65 16.39 5.83 9.82
N THR A 66 15.85 4.61 9.93
CA THR A 66 16.60 3.39 9.66
C THR A 66 16.78 3.25 8.15
N GLN A 67 18.00 2.96 7.73
CA GLN A 67 18.29 2.51 6.36
C GLN A 67 18.99 1.17 6.47
N ARG A 68 18.56 0.20 5.66
CA ARG A 68 19.13 -1.16 5.64
C ARG A 68 19.79 -1.40 4.30
N SER A 69 20.94 -2.07 4.34
CA SER A 69 21.63 -2.52 3.14
C SER A 69 20.83 -3.60 2.41
N ALA A 70 21.09 -3.76 1.11
CA ALA A 70 20.45 -4.82 0.32
C ALA A 70 20.73 -6.22 0.89
N SER A 71 21.93 -6.46 1.45
CA SER A 71 22.27 -7.72 2.10
C SER A 71 21.45 -7.99 3.36
N GLU A 72 21.22 -6.96 4.18
CA GLU A 72 20.38 -7.10 5.37
C GLU A 72 18.92 -7.34 4.99
N LEU A 73 18.41 -6.64 3.98
CA LEU A 73 17.03 -6.83 3.50
C LEU A 73 16.80 -8.24 2.97
N ARG A 74 17.76 -8.82 2.23
CA ARG A 74 17.68 -10.22 1.77
C ARG A 74 17.63 -11.24 2.91
N GLN A 75 18.20 -10.93 4.07
CA GLN A 75 18.16 -11.83 5.23
C GLN A 75 16.86 -11.70 6.04
N ARG A 76 16.18 -10.55 5.92
CA ARG A 76 15.01 -10.21 6.75
C ARG A 76 13.68 -10.37 6.03
N LEU A 77 13.67 -10.31 4.71
CA LEU A 77 12.44 -10.41 3.90
C LEU A 77 12.33 -11.79 3.24
N PRO A 78 11.11 -12.32 3.04
CA PRO A 78 10.89 -13.58 2.34
C PRO A 78 11.26 -13.51 0.85
N GLN A 79 11.24 -12.30 0.28
CA GLN A 79 11.65 -12.00 -1.09
C GLN A 79 12.40 -10.67 -1.12
N PRO A 80 13.28 -10.44 -2.12
CA PRO A 80 13.92 -9.14 -2.29
C PRO A 80 12.89 -8.00 -2.43
N PRO A 81 13.24 -6.78 -2.00
CA PRO A 81 12.44 -5.59 -2.29
C PRO A 81 12.26 -5.38 -3.78
N SER A 82 11.12 -4.82 -4.17
CA SER A 82 10.80 -4.50 -5.56
C SER A 82 11.78 -3.46 -6.10
N ARG A 83 12.12 -3.60 -7.38
CA ARG A 83 13.03 -2.71 -8.10
C ARG A 83 12.32 -1.43 -8.50
N LEU A 84 12.97 -0.29 -8.22
CA LEU A 84 12.41 1.05 -8.42
C LEU A 84 13.22 1.88 -9.42
N GLU A 85 14.30 1.34 -9.98
CA GLU A 85 15.25 2.06 -10.83
C GLU A 85 14.60 2.63 -12.10
N GLY A 86 13.52 2.00 -12.57
CA GLY A 86 12.73 2.47 -13.71
C GLY A 86 11.67 3.53 -13.36
N SER A 87 11.44 3.80 -12.09
CA SER A 87 10.41 4.74 -11.63
C SER A 87 11.02 6.06 -11.15
N LEU A 88 10.16 7.06 -10.92
CA LEU A 88 10.58 8.33 -10.31
C LEU A 88 11.12 8.18 -8.88
N LEU A 89 10.87 7.04 -8.21
CA LEU A 89 11.44 6.77 -6.89
C LEU A 89 12.88 6.27 -6.94
N GLY A 90 13.31 5.67 -8.05
CA GLY A 90 14.68 5.16 -8.23
C GLY A 90 15.77 6.20 -7.96
N PRO A 91 15.70 7.41 -8.58
CA PRO A 91 16.65 8.48 -8.31
C PRO A 91 16.25 9.38 -7.12
N ALA A 92 15.08 9.19 -6.52
CA ALA A 92 14.59 10.03 -5.43
C ALA A 92 15.38 9.80 -4.14
N LYS A 93 15.41 10.82 -3.27
CA LYS A 93 16.10 10.73 -1.99
C LYS A 93 15.33 9.80 -1.05
N LEU A 94 15.88 8.62 -0.77
CA LEU A 94 15.43 7.76 0.32
C LEU A 94 15.69 8.45 1.67
N ILE A 95 14.64 8.64 2.46
CA ILE A 95 14.68 9.35 3.75
C ILE A 95 14.38 8.44 4.94
N GLY A 96 13.86 7.24 4.71
CA GLY A 96 13.61 6.28 5.78
C GLY A 96 13.14 4.92 5.26
N MET A 97 13.24 3.91 6.12
CA MET A 97 12.72 2.56 5.87
C MET A 97 12.26 1.93 7.18
N GLU A 98 11.23 1.09 7.11
CA GLU A 98 10.80 0.26 8.23
C GLU A 98 10.24 -1.10 7.78
N PRO A 99 10.36 -2.15 8.62
CA PRO A 99 9.70 -3.40 8.31
C PRO A 99 8.18 -3.23 8.37
N SER A 100 7.46 -3.87 7.47
CA SER A 100 5.99 -3.86 7.42
C SER A 100 5.41 -5.27 7.27
N GLY A 101 4.09 -5.37 7.33
CA GLY A 101 3.37 -6.65 7.30
C GLY A 101 3.55 -7.47 8.57
N ARG A 102 3.55 -8.80 8.46
CA ARG A 102 3.75 -9.71 9.58
C ARG A 102 5.21 -9.66 10.04
N LEU A 103 5.42 -9.36 11.32
CA LEU A 103 6.72 -9.40 11.96
C LEU A 103 6.92 -10.73 12.70
N ASP A 104 8.11 -11.31 12.56
CA ASP A 104 8.48 -12.55 13.23
C ASP A 104 9.96 -12.50 13.64
N GLY A 105 10.20 -12.10 14.89
CA GLY A 105 11.55 -11.84 15.40
C GLY A 105 12.30 -10.82 14.56
N GLY A 106 13.38 -11.26 13.89
CA GLY A 106 14.19 -10.42 13.02
C GLY A 106 13.66 -10.26 11.59
N GLN A 107 12.61 -10.99 11.22
CA GLN A 107 12.06 -11.04 9.87
C GLN A 107 10.76 -10.25 9.75
N SER A 108 10.47 -9.78 8.54
CA SER A 108 9.20 -9.14 8.20
C SER A 108 8.71 -9.65 6.84
N SER A 109 7.39 -9.71 6.65
CA SER A 109 6.82 -10.06 5.35
C SER A 109 6.82 -8.90 4.37
N GLY A 110 7.07 -7.67 4.83
CA GLY A 110 7.05 -6.47 4.02
C GLY A 110 8.11 -5.44 4.39
N LEU A 111 8.19 -4.41 3.55
CA LEU A 111 9.05 -3.26 3.71
C LEU A 111 8.30 -1.98 3.29
N SER A 112 8.41 -0.95 4.11
CA SER A 112 8.00 0.42 3.76
C SER A 112 9.24 1.28 3.55
N ARG A 113 9.26 2.04 2.46
CA ARG A 113 10.37 2.92 2.05
C ARG A 113 9.83 4.31 1.79
N PHE A 114 10.46 5.31 2.38
CA PHE A 114 10.00 6.70 2.32
C PHE A 114 10.97 7.53 1.48
N TYR A 115 10.43 8.30 0.55
CA TYR A 115 11.18 9.11 -0.39
C TYR A 115 10.74 10.56 -0.31
N ARG A 116 11.69 11.48 -0.54
CA ARG A 116 11.37 12.86 -0.90
C ARG A 116 11.39 13.00 -2.41
N LEU A 117 10.25 13.35 -2.99
CA LEU A 117 10.04 13.53 -4.42
C LEU A 117 9.69 14.98 -4.75
N GLU A 118 10.50 15.60 -5.60
CA GLU A 118 10.32 17.00 -5.97
C GLU A 118 8.99 17.26 -6.67
N GLY A 119 8.30 18.33 -6.27
CA GLY A 119 6.99 18.70 -6.80
C GLY A 119 5.84 17.77 -6.41
N VAL A 120 6.07 16.76 -5.57
CA VAL A 120 5.01 15.87 -5.02
C VAL A 120 4.98 15.95 -3.51
N GLY A 121 6.14 15.79 -2.87
CA GLY A 121 6.28 15.80 -1.41
C GLY A 121 6.94 14.53 -0.88
N ILE A 122 6.40 14.00 0.22
CA ILE A 122 6.88 12.72 0.77
C ILE A 122 6.04 11.60 0.16
N VAL A 123 6.72 10.60 -0.39
CA VAL A 123 6.10 9.39 -0.94
C VAL A 123 6.53 8.20 -0.11
N GLU A 124 5.56 7.50 0.48
CA GLU A 124 5.74 6.17 1.04
C GLU A 124 5.46 5.14 -0.05
N PHE A 125 6.37 4.19 -0.22
CA PHE A 125 6.16 2.97 -0.97
C PHE A 125 6.22 1.77 -0.03
N SER A 126 5.11 1.05 0.06
CA SER A 126 4.95 -0.11 0.92
C SER A 126 4.71 -1.36 0.08
N GLU A 127 5.45 -2.42 0.36
CA GLU A 127 5.30 -3.73 -0.27
C GLU A 127 5.17 -4.83 0.79
N ASN A 128 4.19 -5.71 0.66
CA ASN A 128 3.89 -6.75 1.65
C ASN A 128 3.66 -8.10 0.98
N ASN A 129 4.51 -9.09 1.27
CA ASN A 129 4.33 -10.45 0.76
C ASN A 129 3.21 -11.18 1.52
N PHE A 130 2.02 -11.17 0.94
CA PHE A 130 0.83 -11.75 1.56
C PHE A 130 0.86 -13.28 1.59
N LEU A 131 1.54 -13.91 0.62
CA LEU A 131 1.71 -15.37 0.58
C LEU A 131 2.54 -15.87 1.79
N ALA A 132 3.71 -15.27 2.02
CA ALA A 132 4.62 -15.60 3.11
C ALA A 132 4.08 -15.13 4.48
N ALA A 133 3.25 -14.10 4.49
CA ALA A 133 2.55 -13.67 5.69
C ALA A 133 1.39 -14.61 6.08
N GLY A 134 0.91 -15.45 5.14
CA GLY A 134 -0.31 -16.24 5.32
C GLY A 134 -1.58 -15.38 5.37
N MET A 135 -1.54 -14.18 4.77
CA MET A 135 -2.66 -13.23 4.81
C MET A 135 -3.73 -13.62 3.77
N GLN A 136 -4.98 -13.55 4.19
CA GLN A 136 -6.14 -13.61 3.30
C GLN A 136 -6.59 -12.18 2.99
N ILE A 137 -6.49 -11.79 1.73
CA ILE A 137 -6.82 -10.46 1.27
C ILE A 137 -8.05 -10.57 0.38
N GLU A 138 -9.08 -9.84 0.75
CA GLU A 138 -10.31 -9.69 -0.01
C GLU A 138 -10.49 -8.22 -0.36
N VAL A 139 -10.73 -7.94 -1.64
CA VAL A 139 -11.04 -6.57 -2.09
C VAL A 139 -12.39 -6.54 -2.80
N ILE A 140 -13.12 -5.44 -2.62
CA ILE A 140 -14.39 -5.21 -3.30
C ILE A 140 -14.10 -4.73 -4.73
N ALA A 141 -14.63 -5.45 -5.72
CA ALA A 141 -14.43 -5.17 -7.14
C ALA A 141 -14.84 -3.75 -7.51
N GLU A 142 -16.00 -3.30 -7.02
CA GLU A 142 -16.57 -1.98 -7.29
C GLU A 142 -15.74 -0.84 -6.70
N ALA A 143 -14.90 -1.11 -5.70
CA ALA A 143 -13.98 -0.13 -5.14
C ALA A 143 -12.68 0.02 -5.96
N GLN A 144 -12.41 -0.89 -6.92
CA GLN A 144 -11.23 -0.78 -7.78
C GLN A 144 -11.55 0.18 -8.93
N ASN A 145 -11.03 1.40 -8.84
CA ASN A 145 -11.38 2.51 -9.73
C ASN A 145 -10.28 2.87 -10.74
N THR A 146 -9.19 2.12 -10.75
CA THR A 146 -8.11 2.23 -11.74
C THR A 146 -7.40 0.90 -11.92
N GLU A 147 -6.34 0.88 -12.72
CA GLU A 147 -5.52 -0.31 -12.98
C GLU A 147 -4.04 0.04 -12.98
N VAL A 148 -3.20 -0.86 -12.48
CA VAL A 148 -1.73 -0.79 -12.61
C VAL A 148 -1.26 -2.02 -13.38
N ASN A 149 -0.66 -1.82 -14.55
CA ASN A 149 -0.19 -2.90 -15.43
C ASN A 149 -1.27 -3.98 -15.69
N GLY A 150 -2.52 -3.55 -15.91
CA GLY A 150 -3.67 -4.43 -16.17
C GLY A 150 -4.23 -5.15 -14.93
N LYS A 151 -3.73 -4.84 -13.73
CA LYS A 151 -4.26 -5.37 -12.47
C LYS A 151 -5.17 -4.34 -11.79
N PRO A 152 -6.33 -4.74 -11.25
CA PRO A 152 -7.21 -3.84 -10.52
C PRO A 152 -6.49 -3.13 -9.37
N ALA A 153 -6.78 -1.84 -9.22
CA ALA A 153 -6.19 -0.99 -8.21
C ALA A 153 -7.22 0.00 -7.65
N ASN A 154 -6.97 0.47 -6.44
CA ASN A 154 -7.75 1.52 -5.80
C ASN A 154 -6.90 2.78 -5.69
N LEU A 155 -7.44 3.90 -6.18
CA LEU A 155 -6.85 5.23 -6.08
C LEU A 155 -7.77 6.12 -5.26
N GLY A 156 -7.30 6.53 -4.08
CA GLY A 156 -7.92 7.52 -3.22
C GLY A 156 -7.25 8.88 -3.35
N LYS A 157 -8.07 9.95 -3.34
CA LYS A 157 -7.60 11.34 -3.42
C LYS A 157 -8.29 12.16 -2.35
N VAL A 158 -7.52 12.86 -1.53
CA VAL A 158 -8.03 13.68 -0.43
C VAL A 158 -7.33 15.04 -0.43
N VAL A 159 -8.10 16.08 -0.18
CA VAL A 159 -7.63 17.45 0.07
C VAL A 159 -8.24 17.92 1.40
N ASP A 160 -7.46 18.62 2.22
CA ASP A 160 -7.97 19.20 3.46
C ASP A 160 -8.26 20.70 3.33
N GLY A 161 -8.91 21.29 4.35
CA GLY A 161 -9.23 22.72 4.37
C GLY A 161 -8.03 23.68 4.27
N ALA A 162 -6.80 23.21 4.51
CA ALA A 162 -5.57 23.99 4.32
C ALA A 162 -4.97 23.83 2.90
N GLY A 163 -5.59 23.02 2.04
CA GLY A 163 -5.11 22.72 0.69
C GLY A 163 -3.96 21.71 0.64
N ARG A 164 -3.69 20.99 1.74
CA ARG A 164 -2.77 19.83 1.73
C ARG A 164 -3.44 18.69 0.99
N THR A 165 -2.63 17.84 0.37
CA THR A 165 -3.15 16.73 -0.45
C THR A 165 -2.60 15.41 0.03
N ARG A 166 -3.44 14.38 -0.03
CA ARG A 166 -3.05 13.00 0.19
C ARG A 166 -3.59 12.15 -0.95
N VAL A 167 -2.70 11.41 -1.60
CA VAL A 167 -3.08 10.46 -2.64
C VAL A 167 -2.58 9.09 -2.25
N GLU A 168 -3.45 8.09 -2.36
CA GLU A 168 -3.13 6.72 -2.04
C GLU A 168 -3.48 5.82 -3.23
N LEU A 169 -2.52 5.05 -3.72
CA LEU A 169 -2.70 4.07 -4.78
C LEU A 169 -2.31 2.70 -4.24
N ALA A 170 -3.25 1.76 -4.22
CA ALA A 170 -3.04 0.39 -3.76
C ALA A 170 -3.37 -0.62 -4.85
N TRP A 171 -2.51 -1.63 -5.03
CA TRP A 171 -2.69 -2.70 -6.01
C TRP A 171 -2.03 -3.99 -5.55
N THR A 172 -2.27 -5.07 -6.28
CA THR A 172 -1.71 -6.40 -5.95
C THR A 172 -0.82 -6.90 -7.08
N GLY A 173 0.34 -7.45 -6.72
CA GLY A 173 1.25 -8.20 -7.58
C GLY A 173 0.88 -9.69 -7.65
N ASP A 174 1.85 -10.55 -7.92
CA ASP A 174 1.61 -12.01 -7.90
C ASP A 174 1.72 -12.58 -6.49
N SER A 175 2.64 -12.03 -5.69
CA SER A 175 2.91 -12.49 -4.32
C SER A 175 2.94 -11.39 -3.26
N LYS A 176 2.86 -10.13 -3.68
CA LYS A 176 2.88 -8.95 -2.82
C LYS A 176 1.66 -8.07 -3.05
N THR A 177 1.23 -7.36 -2.02
CA THR A 177 0.43 -6.14 -2.18
C THR A 177 1.33 -4.92 -2.10
N TYR A 178 0.92 -3.87 -2.77
CA TYR A 178 1.64 -2.61 -2.85
C TYR A 178 0.73 -1.46 -2.48
N SER A 179 1.32 -0.45 -1.85
CA SER A 179 0.71 0.87 -1.77
C SER A 179 1.74 1.97 -1.99
N LEU A 180 1.28 3.05 -2.62
CA LEU A 180 1.96 4.32 -2.70
C LEU A 180 1.10 5.37 -2.01
N ILE A 181 1.70 6.12 -1.10
CA ILE A 181 1.03 7.24 -0.43
C ILE A 181 1.88 8.49 -0.65
N ALA A 182 1.31 9.49 -1.30
CA ALA A 182 1.92 10.82 -1.44
C ALA A 182 1.23 11.81 -0.51
N THR A 183 2.03 12.53 0.29
CA THR A 183 1.58 13.65 1.12
C THR A 183 2.19 14.96 0.60
N GLY A 184 1.33 15.83 0.09
CA GLY A 184 1.67 17.14 -0.47
C GLY A 184 1.35 18.30 0.48
N GLU A 185 2.06 19.41 0.31
CA GLU A 185 1.86 20.67 1.06
C GLU A 185 0.77 21.55 0.43
N PRO A 186 0.30 22.62 1.10
CA PRO A 186 -0.62 23.60 0.51
C PRO A 186 -0.16 24.06 -0.88
N GLY A 187 -1.09 24.04 -1.84
CA GLY A 187 -0.82 24.39 -3.24
C GLY A 187 -0.34 23.22 -4.13
N SER A 188 -0.25 22.01 -3.58
CA SER A 188 -0.02 20.79 -4.39
C SER A 188 -1.26 20.45 -5.21
N ASP A 189 -1.05 19.92 -6.42
CA ASP A 189 -2.13 19.44 -7.29
C ASP A 189 -2.38 17.94 -7.04
N VAL A 190 -3.52 17.61 -6.41
CA VAL A 190 -3.91 16.24 -6.06
C VAL A 190 -4.04 15.34 -7.28
N GLU A 191 -4.51 15.85 -8.41
CA GLU A 191 -4.68 15.07 -9.65
C GLU A 191 -3.33 14.84 -10.33
N ARG A 192 -2.42 15.82 -10.27
CA ARG A 192 -1.03 15.62 -10.72
C ARG A 192 -0.33 14.58 -9.86
N ASN A 193 -0.49 14.64 -8.53
CA ASN A 193 0.10 13.66 -7.62
C ASN A 193 -0.44 12.25 -7.89
N ALA A 194 -1.73 12.11 -8.20
CA ALA A 194 -2.32 10.85 -8.62
C ALA A 194 -1.73 10.27 -9.91
N ARG A 195 -1.55 11.11 -10.95
CA ARG A 195 -0.86 10.68 -12.18
C ARG A 195 0.56 10.23 -11.90
N VAL A 196 1.30 10.98 -11.07
CA VAL A 196 2.68 10.62 -10.71
C VAL A 196 2.76 9.29 -9.96
N LEU A 197 1.85 9.03 -9.01
CA LEU A 197 1.83 7.74 -8.32
C LEU A 197 1.50 6.59 -9.27
N HIS A 198 0.60 6.82 -10.23
CA HIS A 198 0.29 5.83 -11.26
C HIS A 198 1.51 5.52 -12.15
N ASP A 199 2.21 6.55 -12.63
CA ASP A 199 3.44 6.38 -13.43
C ASP A 199 4.54 5.64 -12.64
N ILE A 200 4.67 5.93 -11.35
CA ILE A 200 5.59 5.19 -10.46
C ILE A 200 5.17 3.72 -10.39
N ALA A 201 3.90 3.45 -10.11
CA ALA A 201 3.38 2.09 -9.96
C ALA A 201 3.57 1.24 -11.22
N ALA A 202 3.31 1.83 -12.40
CA ALA A 202 3.49 1.15 -13.69
C ALA A 202 4.95 0.75 -13.96
N ALA A 203 5.92 1.49 -13.42
CA ALA A 203 7.35 1.25 -13.62
C ALA A 203 7.99 0.31 -12.58
N ILE A 204 7.24 -0.15 -11.56
CA ILE A 204 7.75 -1.07 -10.54
C ILE A 204 7.88 -2.48 -11.11
N VAL A 205 9.01 -3.12 -10.80
CA VAL A 205 9.30 -4.52 -11.17
C VAL A 205 9.48 -5.34 -9.90
N ASP A 206 8.69 -6.41 -9.77
CA ASP A 206 8.81 -7.40 -8.69
C ASP A 206 10.00 -8.35 -8.91
#